data_AF-A0A924HJK8-F1
#
_entry.id   AF-A0A924HJK8-F1
#
_cell.length_a   1.000
_cell.length_b   1.000
_cell.length_c   1.000
_cell.angle_alpha   90.00
_cell.angle_beta   90.00
_cell.angle_gamma   90.00
#
_symmetry.space_group_name_H-M   'P 1'
#
loop_
_entity.id
_entity.type
_entity.pdbx_description
1 polymer ?
#
loop_
_entity_poly.entity_id
_entity_poly.type
_entity_poly.pdbx_seq_one_letter_code
_entity_poly.pdbx_strand_id
1 'polypeptide(L)'
;MAIKITDECINCGACEPECPNNAIYDAGQAWKFSEGTNLKGVIDFGEGETLNADEAQSAISDEVYYIVSDKCTECKGFHDEPQCAAVCP
;
A
#
# COMPACT_ATOMS: atom_id res chain seq x y z
N MET A 1 -9.15 -1.21 -9.09
CA MET A 1 -8.98 -2.49 -8.39
C MET A 1 -7.48 -2.73 -8.26
N ALA A 2 -6.93 -2.49 -7.08
CA ALA A 2 -5.52 -2.67 -6.82
C ALA A 2 -5.10 -4.13 -7.01
N ILE A 3 -3.87 -4.33 -7.51
CA ILE A 3 -3.21 -5.65 -7.50
C ILE A 3 -3.00 -6.09 -6.05
N LYS A 4 -3.06 -7.41 -5.80
CA LYS A 4 -2.84 -8.02 -4.47
C LYS A 4 -1.66 -8.99 -4.55
N ILE A 5 -0.84 -9.00 -3.51
CA ILE A 5 0.21 -10.01 -3.33
C ILE A 5 -0.46 -11.30 -2.85
N THR A 6 -0.02 -12.44 -3.40
CA THR A 6 -0.53 -13.78 -3.06
C THR A 6 0.42 -14.50 -2.12
N ASP A 7 0.00 -15.66 -1.61
CA ASP A 7 0.80 -16.53 -0.73
C ASP A 7 2.03 -17.15 -1.43
N GLU A 8 2.19 -16.94 -2.75
CA GLU A 8 3.40 -17.31 -3.49
C GLU A 8 4.55 -16.32 -3.29
N CYS A 9 4.33 -15.24 -2.54
CA CYS A 9 5.35 -14.25 -2.21
C CYS A 9 6.54 -14.90 -1.47
N ILE A 10 7.73 -14.69 -2.00
CA ILE A 10 8.99 -15.18 -1.40
C ILE A 10 9.65 -14.17 -0.43
N ASN A 11 8.95 -13.08 -0.08
CA ASN A 11 9.44 -12.02 0.81
C ASN A 11 10.81 -11.43 0.39
N CYS A 12 11.03 -11.23 -0.91
CA CYS A 12 12.27 -10.65 -1.43
C CYS A 12 12.36 -9.12 -1.28
N GLY A 13 11.25 -8.44 -1.00
CA GLY A 13 11.19 -6.99 -0.77
C GLY A 13 11.38 -6.09 -2.01
N ALA A 14 11.51 -6.67 -3.22
CA ALA A 14 11.79 -5.89 -4.42
C ALA A 14 10.66 -4.92 -4.82
N CYS A 15 9.41 -5.25 -4.47
CA CYS A 15 8.25 -4.44 -4.86
C CYS A 15 8.02 -3.20 -3.99
N GLU A 16 8.45 -3.21 -2.72
CA GLU A 16 8.26 -2.10 -1.78
C GLU A 16 8.84 -0.76 -2.27
N PRO A 17 10.13 -0.67 -2.66
CA PRO A 17 10.73 0.60 -3.09
C PRO A 17 10.17 1.13 -4.41
N GLU A 18 9.57 0.26 -5.23
CA GLU A 18 9.00 0.63 -6.53
C GLU A 18 7.60 1.26 -6.40
N CYS A 19 6.98 1.22 -5.23
CA CYS A 19 5.66 1.79 -5.03
C CYS A 19 5.73 3.31 -4.81
N PRO A 20 5.22 4.16 -5.74
CA PRO A 20 5.35 5.61 -5.64
C PRO A 20 4.56 6.22 -4.47
N ASN A 21 3.57 5.51 -3.94
CA ASN A 21 2.71 5.97 -2.84
C ASN A 21 2.89 5.16 -1.54
N ASN A 22 3.97 4.37 -1.45
CA ASN A 22 4.25 3.51 -0.29
C ASN A 22 3.03 2.69 0.15
N ALA A 23 2.37 2.03 -0.81
CA ALA A 23 1.19 1.20 -0.54
C ALA A 23 1.56 -0.25 -0.18
N ILE A 24 2.85 -0.61 -0.20
CA ILE A 24 3.35 -1.96 0.02
C ILE A 24 4.15 -1.99 1.31
N TYR A 25 3.96 -3.03 2.10
CA TYR A 25 4.51 -3.17 3.44
C TYR A 25 4.92 -4.63 3.70
N ASP A 26 5.93 -4.82 4.55
CA ASP A 26 6.38 -6.13 5.03
C ASP A 26 5.32 -6.79 5.94
N ALA A 27 5.43 -8.10 6.12
CA ALA A 27 4.55 -8.91 6.92
C ALA A 27 4.48 -8.42 8.38
N GLY A 28 3.27 -8.19 8.88
CA GLY A 28 3.04 -7.74 10.25
C GLY A 28 3.41 -6.28 10.53
N GLN A 29 3.93 -5.54 9.54
CA GLN A 29 4.21 -4.12 9.72
C GLN A 29 2.91 -3.34 9.78
N ALA A 30 2.77 -2.43 10.75
CA ALA A 30 1.68 -1.46 10.76
C ALA A 30 1.86 -0.42 9.66
N TRP A 31 0.77 0.12 9.14
CA TRP A 31 0.79 1.08 8.03
C TRP A 31 -0.04 2.32 8.34
N LYS A 32 0.24 3.43 7.65
CA LYS A 32 -0.53 4.68 7.78
C LYS A 32 -0.90 5.22 6.42
N PHE A 33 -2.02 5.95 6.36
CA PHE A 33 -2.38 6.67 5.14
C PHE A 33 -1.39 7.80 4.85
N SER A 34 -0.82 8.45 5.87
CA SER A 34 0.13 9.55 5.68
C SER A 34 1.52 9.13 5.18
N GLU A 35 1.86 7.85 5.24
CA GLU A 35 3.13 7.34 4.73
C GLU A 35 3.12 7.28 3.20
N GLY A 36 4.03 7.99 2.55
CA GLY A 36 4.14 8.00 1.09
C GLY A 36 2.98 8.67 0.35
N THR A 37 2.03 9.29 1.06
CA THR A 37 0.96 10.10 0.43
C THR A 37 0.96 11.53 0.98
N ASN A 38 0.15 12.40 0.37
CA ASN A 38 -0.04 13.76 0.87
C ASN A 38 -1.19 13.86 1.90
N LEU A 39 -1.79 12.74 2.31
CA LEU A 39 -2.88 12.71 3.28
C LEU A 39 -2.34 12.96 4.69
N LYS A 40 -2.96 13.89 5.43
CA LYS A 40 -2.56 14.25 6.81
C LYS A 40 -3.79 14.60 7.64
N GLY A 41 -3.76 14.25 8.92
CA GLY A 41 -4.88 14.50 9.82
C GLY A 41 -6.16 13.74 9.41
N VAL A 42 -7.32 14.33 9.69
CA VAL A 42 -8.61 13.67 9.43
C VAL A 42 -8.95 13.71 7.94
N ILE A 43 -9.08 12.53 7.35
CA ILE A 43 -9.51 12.32 5.97
C ILE A 43 -10.96 11.82 5.95
N ASP A 44 -11.77 12.43 5.10
CA ASP A 44 -13.19 12.14 4.89
C ASP A 44 -13.36 11.45 3.53
N PHE A 45 -13.83 10.20 3.55
CA PHE A 45 -14.03 9.39 2.34
C PHE A 45 -15.38 9.66 1.65
N GLY A 46 -16.16 10.63 2.14
CA GLY A 46 -17.39 11.11 1.52
C GLY A 46 -18.66 10.36 1.93
N GLU A 47 -18.53 9.26 2.69
CA GLU A 47 -19.65 8.46 3.20
C GLU A 47 -19.92 8.68 4.71
N GLY A 48 -19.33 9.74 5.29
CA GLY A 48 -19.42 10.03 6.72
C GLY A 48 -18.43 9.22 7.58
N GLU A 49 -17.60 8.41 6.94
CA GLU A 49 -16.46 7.74 7.56
C GLU A 49 -15.24 8.66 7.50
N THR A 50 -14.89 9.18 8.68
CA THR A 50 -13.66 9.95 8.87
C THR A 50 -12.62 9.08 9.54
N LEU A 51 -11.40 9.08 9.03
CA LEU A 51 -10.29 8.39 9.67
C LEU A 51 -9.06 9.28 9.72
N ASN A 52 -8.19 9.04 10.70
CA ASN A 52 -6.98 9.84 10.88
C ASN A 52 -5.85 9.23 10.07
N ALA A 53 -5.32 9.99 9.11
CA ALA A 53 -4.28 9.53 8.22
C ALA A 53 -2.96 9.18 8.94
N ASP A 54 -2.73 9.80 10.11
CA ASP A 54 -1.54 9.61 10.93
C ASP A 54 -1.66 8.45 11.93
N GLU A 55 -2.86 7.87 12.05
CA GLU A 55 -3.13 6.74 12.92
C GLU A 55 -2.65 5.42 12.30
N ALA A 56 -1.88 4.65 13.06
CA ALA A 56 -1.36 3.37 12.63
C ALA A 56 -2.49 2.34 12.53
N GLN A 57 -2.58 1.71 11.36
CA GLN A 57 -3.49 0.61 11.06
C GLN A 57 -2.75 -0.73 11.23
N SER A 58 -3.48 -1.77 11.59
CA SER A 58 -2.94 -3.12 11.68
C SER A 58 -2.54 -3.66 10.32
N ALA A 59 -1.55 -4.55 10.30
CA ALA A 59 -1.11 -5.22 9.09
C ALA A 59 -2.28 -6.00 8.45
N ILE A 60 -2.30 -6.04 7.11
CA ILE A 60 -3.30 -6.84 6.36
C ILE A 60 -2.85 -8.30 6.28
N SER A 61 -1.54 -8.54 6.25
CA SER A 61 -0.93 -9.86 6.27
C SER A 61 0.21 -9.89 7.28
N ASP A 62 0.30 -10.98 8.04
CA ASP A 62 1.37 -11.27 9.00
C ASP A 62 2.37 -12.30 8.46
N GLU A 63 2.16 -12.82 7.25
CA GLU A 63 2.96 -13.92 6.67
C GLU A 63 3.78 -13.50 5.45
N VAL A 64 3.24 -12.58 4.65
CA VAL A 64 3.86 -12.09 3.41
C VAL A 64 3.72 -10.58 3.28
N TYR A 65 4.52 -9.97 2.40
CA TYR A 65 4.29 -8.59 1.99
C TYR A 65 2.84 -8.40 1.54
N TYR A 66 2.28 -7.22 1.82
CA TYR A 66 0.90 -6.91 1.44
C TYR A 66 0.78 -5.52 0.83
N ILE A 67 -0.27 -5.35 0.02
CA ILE A 67 -0.61 -4.08 -0.61
C ILE A 67 -1.89 -3.53 0.03
N VAL A 68 -1.78 -2.34 0.61
CA VAL A 68 -2.94 -1.58 1.08
C VAL A 68 -3.71 -1.09 -0.13
N SER A 69 -4.84 -1.74 -0.42
CA SER A 69 -5.63 -1.47 -1.63
C SER A 69 -6.11 -0.02 -1.70
N ASP A 70 -6.44 0.58 -0.55
CA ASP A 70 -6.93 1.97 -0.47
C ASP A 70 -5.84 3.02 -0.71
N LYS A 71 -4.56 2.64 -0.58
CA LYS A 71 -3.41 3.50 -0.91
C LYS A 71 -2.89 3.27 -2.32
N CYS A 72 -3.21 2.13 -2.93
CA CYS A 72 -2.69 1.76 -4.22
C CYS A 72 -3.38 2.55 -5.34
N THR A 73 -2.61 3.35 -6.06
CA THR A 73 -3.09 4.18 -7.17
C THR A 73 -2.97 3.51 -8.54
N GLU A 74 -2.60 2.22 -8.58
CA GLU A 74 -2.30 1.50 -9.83
C GLU A 74 -1.19 2.21 -10.65
N CYS A 75 -0.25 2.87 -9.97
CA CYS A 75 0.80 3.71 -10.56
C CYS A 75 0.29 4.88 -11.43
N LYS A 76 -1.02 5.16 -11.45
CA LYS A 76 -1.61 6.22 -12.26
C LYS A 76 -1.01 7.57 -11.89
N GLY A 77 -0.55 8.30 -12.92
CA GLY A 77 0.13 9.59 -12.77
C GLY A 77 1.63 9.50 -12.52
N PHE A 78 2.20 8.29 -12.39
CA PHE A 78 3.63 8.06 -12.23
C PHE A 78 4.20 7.20 -13.36
N HIS A 79 3.52 6.08 -13.66
CA HIS A 79 3.92 5.12 -14.70
C HIS A 79 2.68 4.59 -15.45
N ASP A 80 2.89 4.12 -16.68
CA ASP A 80 1.82 3.55 -17.52
C ASP A 80 1.44 2.12 -17.10
N GLU A 81 2.32 1.44 -16.37
CA GLU A 81 2.20 0.04 -15.95
C GLU A 81 2.57 -0.14 -14.46
N PRO A 82 2.05 -1.19 -13.78
CA PRO A 82 2.35 -1.45 -12.38
C PRO A 82 3.79 -1.91 -12.17
N GLN A 83 4.61 -1.07 -11.53
CA GLN A 83 6.04 -1.33 -11.31
C GLN A 83 6.28 -2.51 -10.36
N CYS A 84 5.45 -2.67 -9.32
CA CYS A 84 5.57 -3.79 -8.38
C CYS A 84 5.42 -5.16 -9.07
N ALA A 85 4.56 -5.26 -10.10
CA ALA A 85 4.38 -6.49 -10.86
C ALA A 85 5.53 -6.73 -11.85
N ALA A 86 6.16 -5.67 -12.34
CA ALA A 86 7.31 -5.78 -13.25
C ALA A 86 8.58 -6.30 -12.56
N VAL A 87 8.72 -6.08 -11.25
CA VAL A 87 9.86 -6.54 -10.45
C VAL A 87 9.58 -7.79 -9.61
N CYS A 88 8.32 -8.23 -9.52
CA CYS A 88 7.96 -9.43 -8.76
C CYS A 88 8.42 -10.68 -9.54
N PRO A 89 9.27 -11.54 -8.94
CA PRO A 89 9.79 -12.76 -9.58
C PRO A 89 8.73 -13.86 -9.72
#